data_AF-A0A318TK15-F1
#
_entry.id   AF-A0A318TK15-F1
#
_cell.length_a   1.000
_cell.length_b   1.000
_cell.length_c   1.000
_cell.angle_alpha   90.00
_cell.angle_beta   90.00
_cell.angle_gamma   90.00
#
_symmetry.space_group_name_H-M   'P 1'
#
loop_
_entity.id
_entity.type
_entity.pdbx_description
1 polymer ?
#
loop_
_entity_poly.entity_id
_entity_poly.type
_entity_poly.pdbx_seq_one_letter_code
_entity_poly.pdbx_strand_id
1 'polypeptide(L)'
;MPETKGSINLRIEAQTRQLIDDAAAVLGKTRTEFMIDSARREAIDVLLDQRLFMLDAERYDAFMHALDHPPAPGPKLRTLLRRVPSWQKS
;
A
#
# COMPACT_ATOMS: atom_id res chain seq x y z
N MET A 1 22.46 5.11 9.77
CA MET A 1 22.83 3.79 9.21
C MET A 1 23.11 4.02 7.73
N PRO A 2 24.26 3.61 7.17
CA PRO A 2 24.45 3.72 5.73
C PRO A 2 23.44 2.78 5.04
N GLU A 3 22.71 3.30 4.05
CA GLU A 3 21.78 2.52 3.23
C GLU A 3 22.58 1.41 2.50
N THR A 4 22.34 0.15 2.85
CA THR A 4 22.97 -0.99 2.19
C THR A 4 22.44 -1.08 0.76
N LYS A 5 23.21 -0.60 -0.22
CA LYS A 5 22.83 -0.67 -1.64
C LYS A 5 22.73 -2.14 -2.07
N GLY A 6 21.52 -2.57 -2.44
CA GLY A 6 21.26 -3.89 -3.01
C GLY A 6 21.14 -3.85 -4.53
N SER A 7 21.61 -4.89 -5.23
CA SER A 7 21.39 -5.07 -6.66
C SER A 7 20.18 -5.96 -6.93
N ILE A 8 19.35 -5.60 -7.89
CA ILE A 8 18.23 -6.42 -8.36
C ILE A 8 18.56 -6.98 -9.75
N ASN A 9 18.55 -8.31 -9.88
CA ASN A 9 18.68 -8.98 -11.16
C ASN A 9 17.29 -9.45 -11.62
N LEU A 10 16.83 -8.97 -12.77
CA LEU A 10 15.53 -9.31 -13.36
C LEU A 10 15.72 -10.01 -14.70
N ARG A 11 14.95 -11.07 -14.92
CA ARG A 11 14.78 -11.70 -16.24
C ARG A 11 13.46 -11.21 -16.82
N ILE A 12 13.51 -10.69 -18.03
CA ILE A 12 12.34 -10.17 -18.75
C ILE A 12 12.44 -10.54 -20.23
N GLU A 13 11.29 -10.63 -20.88
CA GLU A 13 11.21 -10.84 -22.32
C GLU A 13 11.83 -9.67 -23.09
N ALA A 14 12.40 -9.95 -24.26
CA ALA A 14 13.06 -8.94 -25.09
C ALA A 14 12.11 -7.81 -25.49
N GLN A 15 10.85 -8.12 -25.77
CA GLN A 15 9.84 -7.12 -26.14
C GLN A 15 9.52 -6.18 -24.97
N THR A 16 9.38 -6.71 -23.75
CA THR A 16 9.17 -5.89 -22.55
C THR A 16 10.37 -4.99 -22.30
N ARG A 17 11.58 -5.50 -22.47
CA ARG A 17 12.80 -4.69 -22.36
C ARG A 17 12.80 -3.53 -23.35
N GLN A 18 12.45 -3.78 -24.61
CA GLN A 18 12.40 -2.73 -25.63
C GLN A 18 11.37 -1.65 -25.29
N LEU A 19 10.18 -2.05 -24.86
CA LEU A 19 9.14 -1.10 -24.44
C LEU A 19 9.61 -0.19 -23.30
N ILE A 20 10.31 -0.75 -22.31
CA ILE A 20 10.89 0.02 -21.19
C ILE A 20 11.96 0.98 -21.69
N ASP A 21 12.82 0.53 -22.61
CA ASP A 21 13.87 1.38 -23.20
C ASP A 21 13.28 2.58 -23.95
N ASP A 22 12.24 2.35 -24.75
CA ASP A 22 11.56 3.41 -25.49
C ASP A 22 10.90 4.43 -24.55
N ALA A 23 10.22 3.95 -23.49
CA ALA A 23 9.60 4.81 -22.49
C ALA A 23 10.64 5.63 -21.70
N ALA A 24 11.77 5.02 -21.34
CA ALA A 24 12.87 5.71 -20.68
C ALA A 24 13.48 6.79 -21.58
N ALA A 25 13.66 6.49 -22.88
CA ALA A 25 14.18 7.43 -23.86
C ALA A 25 13.26 8.65 -24.06
N VAL A 26 11.94 8.45 -24.14
CA VAL A 26 10.95 9.54 -24.22
C VAL A 26 11.06 10.49 -23.03
N LEU A 27 11.37 9.98 -21.84
CA LEU A 27 11.53 10.77 -20.62
C LEU A 27 12.97 11.26 -20.37
N GLY A 28 13.91 10.97 -21.27
CA GLY A 28 15.33 11.33 -21.12
C GLY A 28 16.01 10.64 -19.93
N LYS A 29 15.53 9.48 -19.51
CA LYS A 29 16.05 8.71 -18.37
C LYS A 29 16.83 7.49 -18.84
N THR A 30 17.73 6.99 -17.98
CA THR A 30 18.27 5.64 -18.16
C THR A 30 17.20 4.60 -17.85
N ARG A 31 17.34 3.40 -18.42
CA ARG A 31 16.46 2.25 -18.11
C ARG A 31 16.35 2.01 -16.61
N THR A 32 17.46 2.04 -15.89
CA THR A 32 17.50 1.77 -14.45
C THR A 32 16.74 2.83 -13.66
N GLU A 33 16.91 4.12 -13.98
CA GLU A 33 16.16 5.21 -13.34
C GLU A 33 14.67 5.07 -13.61
N PHE A 34 14.28 4.83 -14.87
CA PHE A 34 12.88 4.62 -15.22
C PHE A 34 12.24 3.47 -14.45
N MET A 35 12.94 2.33 -14.37
CA MET A 35 12.46 1.14 -13.66
C MET A 35 12.33 1.38 -12.15
N ILE A 36 13.32 2.02 -11.52
CA ILE A 36 13.29 2.31 -10.08
C ILE A 36 12.17 3.27 -9.74
N ASP A 37 12.02 4.35 -10.51
CA ASP A 37 10.98 5.36 -10.29
C ASP A 37 9.58 4.74 -10.48
N SER A 38 9.40 3.96 -11.54
CA SER A 38 8.11 3.32 -11.83
C SER A 38 7.74 2.30 -10.76
N ALA A 39 8.68 1.44 -10.36
CA ALA A 39 8.45 0.44 -9.31
C ALA A 39 8.18 1.09 -7.95
N ARG A 40 8.89 2.17 -7.61
CA ARG A 40 8.65 2.92 -6.37
C ARG A 40 7.26 3.55 -6.37
N ARG A 41 6.88 4.21 -7.47
CA ARG A 41 5.57 4.85 -7.58
C ARG A 41 4.46 3.83 -7.40
N GLU A 42 4.52 2.72 -8.15
CA GLU A 42 3.52 1.66 -8.06
C GLU A 42 3.46 1.05 -6.65
N ALA A 43 4.61 0.82 -6.02
CA ALA A 43 4.64 0.30 -4.64
C ALA A 43 3.99 1.28 -3.65
N ILE A 44 4.23 2.58 -3.80
CA ILE A 44 3.58 3.60 -2.97
C ILE A 44 2.07 3.60 -3.21
N ASP A 45 1.64 3.60 -4.47
CA ASP A 45 0.22 3.64 -4.83
C ASP A 45 -0.51 2.41 -4.28
N VAL A 46 0.05 1.20 -4.41
CA VAL A 46 -0.50 -0.04 -3.83
C VAL A 46 -0.57 0.01 -2.29
N LEU A 47 0.45 0.57 -1.62
CA LEU A 47 0.45 0.70 -0.16
C LEU A 47 -0.51 1.79 0.34
N LEU A 48 -0.74 2.84 -0.46
CA LEU A 48 -1.68 3.90 -0.16
C LEU A 48 -3.14 3.49 -0.42
N ASP A 49 -3.39 2.68 -1.45
CA ASP A 49 -4.71 2.11 -1.73
C ASP A 49 -5.22 1.29 -0.53
N GLN A 50 -4.33 0.61 0.20
CA GLN A 50 -4.68 -0.07 1.45
C GLN A 50 -5.13 0.87 2.59
N ARG A 51 -4.86 2.17 2.50
CA ARG A 51 -5.19 3.17 3.54
C ARG A 51 -6.33 4.10 3.15
N LEU A 52 -6.72 4.14 1.88
CA LEU A 52 -7.75 5.03 1.38
C LEU A 52 -9.07 4.29 1.21
N PHE A 53 -9.98 4.44 2.17
CA PHE A 53 -11.36 3.98 2.02
C PHE A 53 -12.15 5.00 1.19
N MET A 54 -12.34 4.72 -0.10
CA MET A 54 -13.27 5.50 -0.91
C MET A 54 -14.71 5.13 -0.52
N LEU A 55 -15.43 6.10 0.06
CA LEU A 55 -16.85 6.00 0.39
C LEU A 55 -17.64 6.87 -0.59
N ASP A 56 -18.74 6.34 -1.11
CA ASP A 56 -19.78 7.18 -1.71
C ASP A 56 -20.48 8.02 -0.63
N ALA A 57 -21.31 8.99 -1.04
CA ALA A 57 -21.95 9.92 -0.10
C ALA A 57 -22.79 9.19 0.97
N GLU A 58 -23.50 8.13 0.61
CA GLU A 58 -24.34 7.36 1.53
C GLU A 58 -23.48 6.63 2.58
N ARG A 59 -22.39 5.98 2.15
CA ARG A 59 -21.45 5.32 3.06
C ARG A 59 -20.70 6.30 3.93
N TYR A 60 -20.38 7.49 3.40
CA TYR A 60 -19.77 8.56 4.19
C TYR A 60 -20.69 9.02 5.31
N ASP A 61 -21.97 9.29 5.02
CA ASP A 61 -22.96 9.70 6.02
C ASP A 61 -23.18 8.61 7.09
N ALA A 62 -23.30 7.35 6.66
CA ALA A 62 -23.41 6.23 7.60
C ALA A 62 -22.16 6.07 8.49
N PHE A 63 -20.98 6.29 7.93
CA PHE A 63 -19.72 6.26 8.67
C PHE A 63 -19.64 7.41 9.68
N MET A 64 -19.97 8.64 9.28
CA MET A 64 -19.99 9.81 10.17
C MET A 64 -21.01 9.63 11.30
N HIS A 65 -22.22 9.17 11.00
CA HIS A 65 -23.23 8.87 12.00
C HIS A 65 -22.75 7.83 13.03
N ALA A 66 -22.02 6.80 12.58
CA ALA A 66 -21.45 5.78 13.49
C ALA A 66 -20.32 6.32 14.38
N LEU A 67 -19.57 7.33 13.92
CA LEU A 67 -18.53 8.01 14.70
C LEU A 67 -19.12 8.98 15.73
N ASP A 68 -20.15 9.73 15.34
CA ASP A 68 -20.82 10.70 16.22
C ASP A 68 -21.72 10.01 17.26
N HIS A 69 -22.25 8.83 16.92
CA HIS A 69 -23.09 8.01 17.79
C HIS A 69 -22.52 6.60 17.97
N PRO A 70 -21.37 6.45 18.66
CA PRO A 70 -20.74 5.16 18.83
C PRO A 70 -21.67 4.23 19.61
N PRO A 71 -22.02 3.04 19.06
CA PRO A 71 -22.89 2.11 19.76
C PRO A 71 -22.20 1.57 21.01
N ALA A 72 -22.97 1.32 22.06
CA ALA A 72 -22.44 0.69 23.27
C ALA A 72 -21.80 -0.66 22.91
N PRO A 73 -20.62 -1.00 23.48
CA PRO A 73 -19.88 -2.19 23.09
C PRO A 73 -20.73 -3.43 23.36
N GLY A 74 -21.01 -4.25 22.34
CA GLY A 74 -21.78 -5.47 22.50
C GLY A 74 -21.07 -6.49 23.43
N PRO A 75 -21.79 -7.49 23.97
CA PRO A 75 -21.21 -8.51 24.85
C PRO A 75 -19.97 -9.20 24.26
N LYS A 76 -19.98 -9.48 22.94
CA LYS A 76 -18.84 -10.08 22.22
C LYS A 76 -17.62 -9.15 22.17
N LEU A 77 -17.81 -7.85 21.93
CA LEU A 77 -16.73 -6.88 21.90
C LEU A 77 -16.09 -6.70 23.29
N ARG A 78 -16.92 -6.69 24.34
CA ARG A 78 -16.43 -6.66 25.74
C ARG A 78 -15.59 -7.89 26.08
N THR A 79 -16.01 -9.08 25.65
CA THR A 79 -15.24 -10.32 25.85
C THR A 79 -13.93 -10.29 25.08
N LEU A 80 -13.92 -9.76 23.85
CA LEU A 80 -12.72 -9.64 23.03
C LEU A 80 -11.69 -8.68 23.65
N LEU A 81 -12.12 -7.50 24.12
CA LEU A 81 -11.24 -6.51 24.76
C LEU A 81 -10.64 -6.98 26.09
N ARG A 82 -11.28 -7.95 26.77
CA ARG A 82 -10.76 -8.55 28.01
C ARG A 82 -9.73 -9.67 27.76
N ARG A 83 -9.54 -10.08 26.50
CA ARG A 83 -8.63 -11.17 26.15
C ARG A 83 -7.20 -10.65 26.13
N VAL A 84 -6.31 -11.26 26.92
CA VAL A 84 -4.86 -10.97 26.86
C VAL A 84 -4.36 -11.31 25.45
N PRO A 85 -3.71 -10.37 24.75
CA PRO A 85 -3.18 -10.63 23.42
C PRO A 85 -2.17 -11.78 23.43
N SER A 86 -2.21 -12.64 22.41
CA SER A 86 -1.41 -13.88 22.38
C SER A 86 0.10 -13.64 22.33
N TRP A 87 0.53 -12.47 21.87
CA TRP A 87 1.95 -12.06 21.82
C TRP A 87 2.50 -11.49 23.14
N GLN A 88 1.65 -11.28 24.15
CA GLN A 88 2.07 -10.84 25.48
C GLN A 88 2.38 -12.03 26.40
N LYS A 89 2.20 -13.27 25.92
CA LYS A 89 2.53 -14.52 26.61
C LYS A 89 3.90 -15.11 26.20
N SER A 90 4.81 -14.29 25.69
CA SER A 90 6.20 -14.68 25.36
C SER A 90 7.19 -13.96 26.24
#